data_AF-A0A034WF99-F1
#
_entry.id   AF-A0A034WF99-F1
#
_cell.length_a   1.000
_cell.length_b   1.000
_cell.length_c   1.000
_cell.angle_alpha   90.00
_cell.angle_beta   90.00
_cell.angle_gamma   90.00
#
_symmetry.space_group_name_H-M   'P 1'
#
loop_
_entity.id
_entity.type
_entity.pdbx_description
1 polymer ?
#
loop_
_entity_poly.entity_id
_entity_poly.type
_entity_poly.pdbx_seq_one_letter_code
_entity_poly.pdbx_strand_id
1 'polypeptide(L)'
;MSSTEIPQIALPLGVIKGKHCQTVYSHDYYSFEGIPYAKPPLGELRFKTPQPIEPWSGVKDCTQCASKPLQKNSRTGGVEGSEDCLYLNVYTKELQSEQPLPVLVFIYGGAFYTGEATTNVYSPDYFMSERVVLITFNYRLCSLGELTQAYLQINKKKKFNVLAKVSLVSPIQRYKCREMLR
;
A
#
# COMPACT_ATOMS: atom_id res chain seq x y z
N MET A 1 1.78 30.55 -15.61
CA MET A 1 1.20 29.73 -14.54
C MET A 1 0.73 28.44 -15.18
N SER A 2 1.58 27.41 -15.21
CA SER A 2 1.24 26.10 -15.75
C SER A 2 0.18 25.50 -14.83
N SER A 3 -1.01 25.24 -15.36
CA SER A 3 -2.01 24.42 -14.69
C SER A 3 -1.40 23.05 -14.47
N THR A 4 -1.06 22.72 -13.22
CA THR A 4 -0.56 21.40 -12.85
C THR A 4 -1.66 20.38 -13.13
N GLU A 5 -1.58 19.73 -14.29
CA GLU A 5 -2.53 18.67 -14.64
C GLU A 5 -2.49 17.59 -13.56
N ILE A 6 -3.65 17.29 -13.00
CA ILE A 6 -3.77 16.30 -11.94
C ILE A 6 -3.69 14.93 -12.61
N PRO A 7 -2.68 14.10 -12.28
CA PRO A 7 -2.49 12.82 -12.96
C PRO A 7 -3.65 11.87 -12.62
N GLN A 8 -4.30 11.34 -13.65
CA GLN A 8 -5.32 10.30 -13.53
C GLN A 8 -4.88 9.04 -14.27
N ILE A 9 -5.04 7.88 -13.62
CA ILE A 9 -4.69 6.57 -14.19
C ILE A 9 -5.91 5.67 -14.15
N ALA A 10 -6.21 5.05 -15.29
CA ALA A 10 -7.22 4.00 -15.39
C ALA A 10 -6.63 2.65 -14.99
N LEU A 11 -7.20 2.03 -13.97
CA LEU A 11 -6.91 0.66 -13.55
C LEU A 11 -8.04 -0.27 -13.99
N PRO A 12 -7.81 -1.60 -14.08
CA PRO A 12 -8.90 -2.57 -14.26
C PRO A 12 -9.99 -2.51 -13.18
N LEU A 13 -9.66 -1.98 -12.00
CA LEU A 13 -10.58 -1.80 -10.88
C LEU A 13 -11.31 -0.44 -10.88
N GLY A 14 -10.87 0.53 -11.68
CA GLY A 14 -11.42 1.89 -11.66
C GLY A 14 -10.36 2.96 -11.88
N VAL A 15 -10.76 4.23 -11.87
CA VAL A 15 -9.84 5.34 -12.11
C VAL A 15 -9.33 5.88 -10.77
N ILE A 16 -8.02 6.18 -10.70
CA ILE A 16 -7.40 6.85 -9.56
C ILE A 16 -6.86 8.22 -9.97
N LYS A 17 -6.88 9.15 -9.02
CA LYS A 17 -6.34 10.51 -9.15
C LYS A 17 -5.18 10.66 -8.17
N GLY A 18 -3.98 10.90 -8.69
CA GLY A 18 -2.79 11.17 -7.88
C GLY A 18 -2.48 12.67 -7.80
N LYS A 19 -1.25 12.98 -7.39
CA LYS A 19 -0.68 14.33 -7.37
C LYS A 19 0.72 14.34 -7.95
N HIS A 20 1.08 15.47 -8.55
CA HIS A 20 2.46 15.80 -8.86
C HIS A 20 3.11 16.39 -7.60
N CYS A 21 4.29 15.90 -7.26
CA CYS A 21 5.05 16.31 -6.08
C CYS A 21 6.48 16.62 -6.46
N GLN A 22 7.13 17.37 -5.58
CA GLN A 22 8.55 17.65 -5.67
C GLN A 22 9.21 17.23 -4.37
N THR A 23 10.34 16.55 -4.45
CA THR A 23 11.12 16.13 -3.28
C THR A 23 11.81 17.31 -2.62
N VAL A 24 12.32 17.12 -1.40
CA VAL A 24 13.21 18.09 -0.74
C VAL A 24 14.50 18.39 -1.52
N TYR A 25 14.83 17.57 -2.52
CA TYR A 25 15.98 17.73 -3.41
C TYR A 25 15.60 18.26 -4.79
N SER A 26 14.40 18.85 -4.94
CA SER A 26 13.90 19.42 -6.20
C SER A 26 13.78 18.43 -7.36
N HIS A 27 13.54 17.14 -7.06
CA HIS A 27 13.16 16.16 -8.08
C HIS A 27 11.65 16.03 -8.16
N ASP A 28 11.10 16.12 -9.37
CA ASP A 28 9.69 15.93 -9.61
C ASP A 28 9.32 14.44 -9.66
N TYR A 29 8.16 14.11 -9.11
CA TYR A 29 7.61 12.75 -9.11
C TYR A 29 6.08 12.75 -9.01
N TYR A 30 5.48 11.64 -9.40
CA TYR A 30 4.06 11.37 -9.26
C TYR A 30 3.81 10.49 -8.04
N SER A 31 2.75 10.82 -7.31
CA SER A 31 2.35 10.14 -6.09
C SER A 31 0.90 9.72 -6.16
N PHE A 32 0.64 8.45 -5.88
CA PHE A 32 -0.71 7.88 -5.73
C PHE A 32 -0.78 7.18 -4.38
N GLU A 33 -1.51 7.76 -3.44
CA GLU A 33 -1.55 7.34 -2.04
C GLU A 33 -2.96 6.85 -1.68
N GLY A 34 -3.06 5.88 -0.77
CA GLY A 34 -4.38 5.38 -0.33
C GLY A 34 -5.14 4.56 -1.39
N ILE A 35 -4.42 3.87 -2.28
CA ILE A 35 -5.01 2.96 -3.26
C ILE A 35 -5.47 1.68 -2.52
N PRO A 36 -6.75 1.32 -2.56
CA PRO A 36 -7.23 0.13 -1.86
C PRO A 36 -6.82 -1.12 -2.63
N TYR A 37 -6.22 -2.10 -1.95
CA TYR A 37 -5.85 -3.38 -2.58
C TYR A 37 -6.68 -4.56 -2.09
N ALA A 38 -7.51 -4.35 -1.06
CA ALA A 38 -8.42 -5.33 -0.50
C ALA A 38 -9.64 -4.63 0.11
N LYS A 39 -10.71 -5.39 0.36
CA LYS A 39 -11.87 -4.88 1.11
C LYS A 39 -11.47 -4.45 2.52
N PRO A 40 -12.08 -3.39 3.07
CA PRO A 40 -11.93 -3.03 4.48
C PRO A 40 -12.21 -4.24 5.37
N PRO A 41 -11.29 -4.65 6.27
CA PRO A 41 -11.44 -5.85 7.09
C PRO A 41 -12.33 -5.58 8.32
N LEU A 42 -13.50 -4.97 8.09
CA LEU A 42 -14.45 -4.55 9.11
C LEU A 42 -15.56 -5.59 9.33
N GLY A 43 -16.19 -5.56 10.51
CA GLY A 43 -17.33 -6.42 10.85
C GLY A 43 -17.03 -7.90 10.63
N GLU A 44 -17.80 -8.56 9.76
CA GLU A 44 -17.62 -9.96 9.40
C GLU A 44 -16.29 -10.29 8.72
N LEU A 45 -15.59 -9.29 8.18
CA LEU A 45 -14.26 -9.47 7.57
C LEU A 45 -13.13 -9.35 8.59
N ARG A 46 -13.44 -8.97 9.82
CA ARG A 46 -12.47 -8.94 10.92
C ARG A 46 -11.90 -10.35 11.13
N PHE A 47 -10.58 -10.45 11.25
CA PHE A 47 -9.83 -11.71 11.35
C PHE A 47 -9.91 -12.66 10.15
N LYS A 48 -10.64 -12.35 9.07
CA LYS A 48 -10.61 -13.14 7.83
C LYS A 48 -9.42 -12.74 6.95
N THR A 49 -9.03 -13.62 6.03
CA THR A 49 -8.06 -13.29 4.97
C THR A 49 -8.54 -12.08 4.18
N PRO A 50 -7.66 -11.14 3.78
CA PRO A 50 -8.02 -10.04 2.90
C PRO A 50 -8.80 -10.54 1.68
N GLN A 51 -9.96 -9.94 1.43
CA GLN A 51 -10.81 -10.26 0.28
C GLN A 51 -10.50 -9.28 -0.85
N PRO A 52 -10.57 -9.73 -2.12
CA PRO A 52 -10.39 -8.83 -3.27
C PRO A 52 -11.39 -7.69 -3.20
N ILE A 53 -10.96 -6.50 -3.62
CA ILE A 53 -11.84 -5.34 -3.76
C ILE A 53 -12.58 -5.37 -5.09
N GLU A 54 -13.82 -4.90 -5.07
CA GLU A 54 -14.66 -4.81 -6.25
C GLU A 54 -14.32 -3.54 -7.03
N PRO A 55 -14.47 -3.56 -8.37
CA PRO A 55 -14.30 -2.34 -9.15
C PRO A 55 -15.21 -1.22 -8.62
N TRP A 56 -14.68 0.01 -8.58
CA TRP A 56 -15.44 1.19 -8.18
C TRP A 56 -15.81 2.04 -9.38
N SER A 57 -16.92 2.77 -9.25
CA SER A 57 -17.32 3.79 -10.22
C SER A 57 -16.68 5.14 -9.90
N GLY A 58 -16.50 5.96 -10.93
CA GLY A 58 -15.91 7.29 -10.81
C GLY A 58 -14.40 7.28 -10.57
N VAL A 59 -13.90 8.41 -10.07
CA VAL A 59 -12.46 8.64 -9.83
C VAL A 59 -12.20 8.60 -8.33
N LYS A 60 -11.31 7.71 -7.90
CA LYS A 60 -10.88 7.65 -6.50
C LYS A 60 -9.77 8.65 -6.24
N ASP A 61 -9.95 9.51 -5.24
CA ASP A 61 -8.92 10.44 -4.83
C ASP A 61 -7.81 9.70 -4.07
N CYS A 62 -6.63 9.67 -4.67
CA CYS A 62 -5.41 9.07 -4.15
C CYS A 62 -4.31 10.12 -3.97
N THR A 63 -4.69 11.34 -3.57
CA THR A 63 -3.76 12.44 -3.28
C THR A 63 -3.24 12.44 -1.85
N GLN A 64 -3.78 11.59 -0.97
CA GLN A 64 -3.45 11.54 0.45
C GLN A 64 -3.28 10.10 0.94
N CYS A 65 -2.34 9.89 1.85
CA CYS A 65 -2.17 8.61 2.53
C CYS A 65 -3.44 8.20 3.29
N ALA A 66 -3.80 6.93 3.18
CA ALA A 66 -4.82 6.34 4.02
C ALA A 66 -4.37 6.23 5.48
N SER A 67 -5.34 5.99 6.38
CA SER A 67 -5.07 5.81 7.80
C SER A 67 -4.10 4.65 8.05
N LYS A 68 -3.20 4.83 9.01
CA LYS A 68 -2.31 3.77 9.48
C LYS A 68 -3.11 2.63 10.12
N PRO A 69 -2.58 1.40 10.17
CA PRO A 69 -3.27 0.29 10.83
C PRO A 69 -3.50 0.57 12.31
N LEU A 70 -4.61 0.04 12.85
CA LEU A 70 -4.93 0.11 14.27
C LEU A 70 -3.77 -0.47 15.11
N GLN A 71 -3.21 0.34 16.00
CA GLN A 71 -2.05 0.00 16.81
C GLN A 71 -2.00 0.83 18.10
N LYS A 72 -1.14 0.43 19.03
CA LYS A 72 -0.83 1.23 20.21
C LYS A 72 0.27 2.23 19.87
N ASN A 73 0.04 3.52 20.11
CA ASN A 73 1.05 4.55 19.96
C ASN A 73 2.15 4.36 21.02
N SER A 74 3.38 4.16 20.58
CA SER A 74 4.52 3.88 21.47
C SER A 74 4.91 5.07 22.36
N ARG A 75 4.56 6.31 21.99
CA ARG A 75 4.89 7.53 22.74
C ARG A 75 3.80 7.90 23.75
N THR A 76 2.53 7.89 23.33
CA THR A 76 1.40 8.32 24.17
C THR A 76 0.76 7.17 24.93
N GLY A 77 0.99 5.92 24.51
CA GLY A 77 0.35 4.72 25.05
C GLY A 77 -1.12 4.55 24.65
N GLY A 78 -1.71 5.52 23.94
CA GLY A 78 -3.07 5.45 23.43
C GLY A 78 -3.22 4.54 22.19
N VAL A 79 -4.45 4.24 21.81
CA VAL A 79 -4.75 3.52 20.56
C VAL A 79 -4.89 4.53 19.42
N GLU A 80 -4.27 4.24 18.28
CA GLU A 80 -4.34 5.07 17.07
C GLU A 80 -4.51 4.22 15.81
N GLY A 81 -4.86 4.87 14.70
CA GLY A 81 -5.07 4.22 13.40
C GLY A 81 -6.49 3.70 13.19
N SER A 82 -6.68 2.91 12.15
CA SER A 82 -7.97 2.34 11.73
C SER A 82 -7.83 0.85 11.37
N GLU A 83 -8.90 0.07 11.55
CA GLU A 83 -8.97 -1.29 11.00
C GLU A 83 -9.09 -1.26 9.46
N ASP A 84 -9.73 -0.22 8.91
CA ASP A 84 -9.71 0.05 7.48
C ASP A 84 -8.36 0.68 7.07
N CYS A 85 -7.38 -0.20 6.86
CA CYS A 85 -5.99 0.17 6.60
C CYS A 85 -5.35 -0.57 5.43
N LEU A 86 -6.10 -1.37 4.66
CA LEU A 86 -5.53 -2.20 3.57
C LEU A 86 -5.35 -1.38 2.28
N TYR A 87 -4.40 -0.45 2.35
CA TYR A 87 -4.08 0.51 1.30
C TYR A 87 -2.60 0.47 0.94
N LEU A 88 -2.30 0.77 -0.31
CA LEU A 88 -0.94 0.92 -0.83
C LEU A 88 -0.74 2.32 -1.42
N ASN A 89 0.52 2.71 -1.52
CA ASN A 89 0.98 3.94 -2.15
C ASN A 89 1.99 3.59 -3.24
N VAL A 90 1.96 4.33 -4.34
CA VAL A 90 2.84 4.18 -5.50
C VAL A 90 3.49 5.51 -5.81
N TYR A 91 4.80 5.50 -6.00
CA TYR A 91 5.61 6.66 -6.32
C TYR A 91 6.49 6.36 -7.53
N THR A 92 6.54 7.27 -8.51
CA THR A 92 7.34 7.12 -9.72
C THR A 92 7.66 8.48 -10.32
N LYS A 93 8.80 8.63 -10.99
CA LYS A 93 9.15 9.85 -11.74
C LYS A 93 8.40 9.94 -13.08
N GLU A 94 8.05 8.80 -13.65
CA GLU A 94 7.52 8.68 -15.00
C GLU A 94 6.25 7.81 -14.97
N LEU A 95 5.15 8.31 -15.56
CA LEU A 95 3.90 7.54 -15.71
C LEU A 95 3.95 6.62 -16.94
N GLN A 96 4.69 7.03 -17.95
CA GLN A 96 4.92 6.29 -19.19
C GLN A 96 6.43 6.20 -19.41
N SER A 97 6.94 5.00 -19.63
CA SER A 97 8.35 4.74 -19.91
C SER A 97 8.46 3.73 -21.04
N GLU A 98 9.39 3.96 -21.97
CA GLU A 98 9.65 3.04 -23.09
C GLU A 98 10.14 1.67 -22.61
N GLN A 99 10.82 1.64 -21.46
CA GLN A 99 11.32 0.42 -20.83
C GLN A 99 10.68 0.20 -19.46
N PRO A 100 10.39 -1.05 -19.06
CA PRO A 100 9.86 -1.34 -17.72
C PRO A 100 10.81 -0.85 -16.63
N LEU A 101 10.30 -0.02 -15.72
CA LEU A 101 11.06 0.46 -14.57
C LEU A 101 11.19 -0.63 -13.50
N PRO A 102 12.32 -0.68 -12.75
CA PRO A 102 12.44 -1.54 -11.58
C PRO A 102 11.38 -1.19 -10.52
N VAL A 103 10.74 -2.22 -9.96
CA VAL A 103 9.71 -2.07 -8.92
C VAL A 103 10.28 -2.46 -7.56
N LEU A 104 10.32 -1.50 -6.64
CA LEU A 104 10.74 -1.67 -5.26
C LEU A 104 9.50 -1.74 -4.37
N VAL A 105 9.31 -2.87 -3.68
CA VAL A 105 8.20 -3.04 -2.73
C VAL A 105 8.77 -2.98 -1.32
N PHE A 106 8.44 -1.92 -0.58
CA PHE A 106 8.91 -1.70 0.78
C PHE A 106 7.88 -2.19 1.81
N ILE A 107 8.34 -3.04 2.72
CA ILE A 107 7.55 -3.58 3.83
C ILE A 107 8.12 -3.01 5.13
N TYR A 108 7.35 -2.18 5.82
CA TYR A 108 7.80 -1.59 7.09
C TYR A 108 7.90 -2.65 8.20
N GLY A 109 8.79 -2.36 9.16
CA GLY A 109 9.06 -3.20 10.32
C GLY A 109 8.06 -3.03 11.47
N GLY A 110 8.54 -3.05 12.72
CA GLY A 110 7.70 -2.86 13.92
C GLY A 110 7.08 -4.15 14.47
N ALA A 111 7.72 -5.29 14.19
CA ALA A 111 7.44 -6.60 14.79
C ALA A 111 5.98 -7.06 14.67
N PHE A 112 5.26 -6.60 13.65
CA PHE A 112 3.82 -6.84 13.45
C PHE A 112 2.91 -6.21 14.53
N TYR A 113 3.43 -5.37 15.42
CA TYR A 113 2.65 -4.69 16.47
C TYR A 113 2.42 -3.20 16.16
N THR A 114 3.38 -2.56 15.51
CA THR A 114 3.35 -1.13 15.16
C THR A 114 3.97 -0.92 13.79
N GLY A 115 3.69 0.22 13.16
CA GLY A 115 4.20 0.58 11.84
C GLY A 115 3.13 1.19 10.95
N GLU A 116 3.56 1.88 9.90
CA GLU A 116 2.68 2.55 8.95
C GLU A 116 3.41 2.75 7.62
N ALA A 117 2.69 2.92 6.51
CA ALA A 117 3.26 3.21 5.20
C ALA A 117 3.09 4.68 4.78
N THR A 118 2.87 5.58 5.73
CA THR A 118 2.67 7.01 5.43
C THR A 118 3.99 7.69 5.07
N THR A 119 3.90 8.73 4.24
CA THR A 119 5.06 9.52 3.81
C THR A 119 5.75 10.27 4.94
N ASN A 120 5.05 10.51 6.05
CA ASN A 120 5.63 11.13 7.25
C ASN A 120 6.68 10.26 7.93
N VAL A 121 6.58 8.93 7.80
CA VAL A 121 7.52 7.98 8.39
C VAL A 121 8.45 7.40 7.32
N TYR A 122 7.89 7.05 6.17
CA TYR A 122 8.62 6.47 5.03
C TYR A 122 8.44 7.34 3.80
N SER A 123 9.14 8.48 3.80
CA SER A 123 9.14 9.41 2.67
C SER A 123 9.81 8.77 1.43
N PRO A 124 9.24 8.97 0.23
CA PRO A 124 9.78 8.45 -1.01
C PRO A 124 10.95 9.29 -1.55
N ASP A 125 11.25 10.46 -0.98
CA ASP A 125 12.07 11.51 -1.56
C ASP A 125 13.44 11.03 -2.03
N TYR A 126 14.12 10.20 -1.23
CA TYR A 126 15.42 9.64 -1.60
C TYR A 126 15.31 8.69 -2.80
N PHE A 127 14.28 7.84 -2.85
CA PHE A 127 14.09 6.92 -3.97
C PHE A 127 13.66 7.64 -5.25
N MET A 128 12.97 8.78 -5.13
CA MET A 128 12.54 9.59 -6.29
C MET A 128 13.69 10.39 -6.92
N SER A 129 14.92 10.26 -6.42
CA SER A 129 16.13 10.62 -7.19
C SER A 129 16.37 9.65 -8.35
N GLU A 130 16.04 8.38 -8.15
CA GLU A 130 16.29 7.27 -9.09
C GLU A 130 15.08 6.98 -10.00
N ARG A 131 15.34 6.35 -11.15
CA ARG A 131 14.29 5.92 -12.10
C ARG A 131 13.68 4.58 -11.68
N VAL A 132 12.87 4.60 -10.63
CA VAL A 132 12.23 3.41 -10.04
C VAL A 132 10.75 3.66 -9.72
N VAL A 133 10.00 2.56 -9.58
CA VAL A 133 8.65 2.57 -9.01
C VAL A 133 8.73 2.06 -7.58
N LEU A 134 8.44 2.94 -6.62
CA LEU A 134 8.39 2.57 -5.21
C LEU A 134 6.95 2.30 -4.79
N ILE A 135 6.73 1.15 -4.16
CA ILE A 135 5.45 0.75 -3.59
C ILE A 135 5.62 0.58 -2.08
N THR A 136 4.82 1.30 -1.30
CA THR A 136 4.66 1.09 0.14
C THR A 136 3.24 0.65 0.42
N PHE A 137 2.99 -0.13 1.48
CA PHE A 137 1.63 -0.55 1.80
C PHE A 137 1.45 -0.87 3.27
N ASN A 138 0.23 -0.64 3.75
CA ASN A 138 -0.22 -1.00 5.08
C ASN A 138 -0.70 -2.44 5.11
N TYR A 139 -0.43 -3.14 6.21
CA TYR A 139 -0.97 -4.46 6.52
C TYR A 139 -1.48 -4.50 7.96
N ARG A 140 -2.42 -5.41 8.28
CA ARG A 140 -2.98 -5.51 9.63
C ARG A 140 -1.91 -5.88 10.65
N LEU A 141 -1.98 -5.25 11.82
CA LEU A 141 -1.07 -5.43 12.94
C LEU A 141 -1.76 -6.09 14.13
N CYS A 142 -0.96 -6.45 15.13
CA CYS A 142 -1.37 -7.08 16.38
C CYS A 142 -2.20 -8.37 16.14
N SER A 143 -3.13 -8.66 17.05
CA SER A 143 -4.07 -9.78 16.94
C SER A 143 -4.93 -9.74 15.68
N LEU A 144 -5.18 -8.55 15.10
CA LEU A 144 -5.98 -8.40 13.87
C LEU A 144 -5.26 -9.00 12.65
N GLY A 145 -3.93 -9.01 12.64
CA GLY A 145 -3.11 -9.65 11.60
C GLY A 145 -2.74 -11.09 11.92
N GLU A 146 -2.23 -11.32 13.13
CA GLU A 146 -1.64 -12.61 13.53
C GLU A 146 -2.68 -13.73 13.71
N LEU A 147 -3.91 -13.43 14.17
CA LEU A 147 -4.95 -14.44 14.31
C LEU A 147 -5.41 -14.97 12.95
N THR A 148 -5.49 -14.11 11.93
CA THR A 148 -5.78 -14.55 10.56
C THR A 148 -4.67 -15.48 10.06
N GLN A 149 -3.41 -15.11 10.30
CA GLN A 149 -2.27 -15.90 9.86
C GLN A 149 -2.28 -17.27 10.55
N ALA A 150 -2.51 -17.33 11.87
CA ALA A 150 -2.63 -18.57 12.63
C ALA A 150 -3.78 -19.46 12.13
N TYR A 151 -4.97 -18.89 11.89
CA TYR A 151 -6.13 -19.62 11.35
C TYR A 151 -5.85 -20.23 9.98
N LEU A 152 -5.12 -19.52 9.11
CA LEU A 152 -4.69 -20.05 7.81
C LEU A 152 -3.70 -21.22 7.94
N GLN A 153 -2.80 -21.18 8.92
CA GLN A 153 -1.85 -22.28 9.16
C GLN A 153 -2.55 -23.53 9.68
N ILE A 154 -3.49 -23.37 10.63
CA ILE A 154 -4.29 -24.47 11.19
C ILE A 154 -5.10 -25.17 10.09
N ASN A 155 -5.81 -24.41 9.26
CA ASN A 155 -6.68 -24.98 8.22
C ASN A 155 -5.92 -25.54 7.01
N LYS A 156 -4.67 -25.10 6.78
CA LYS A 156 -3.85 -25.62 5.66
C LYS A 156 -2.88 -26.74 6.05
N LYS A 157 -2.85 -27.19 7.32
CA LYS A 157 -1.87 -28.19 7.84
C LYS A 157 -0.42 -27.92 7.39
N LYS A 158 0.00 -26.66 7.27
CA LYS A 158 1.35 -26.32 6.81
C LYS A 158 2.31 -26.16 7.98
N LYS A 159 3.48 -26.81 7.90
CA LYS A 159 4.57 -26.67 8.89
C LYS A 159 5.07 -25.22 8.91
N PHE A 160 5.35 -24.73 10.11
CA PHE A 160 5.86 -23.39 10.39
C PHE A 160 7.14 -23.15 9.57
N ASN A 161 7.06 -22.29 8.57
CA ASN A 161 8.21 -21.97 7.71
C ASN A 161 8.21 -20.46 7.48
N VAL A 162 9.34 -19.81 7.77
CA VAL A 162 9.47 -18.34 7.76
C VAL A 162 9.12 -17.74 6.39
N LEU A 163 9.30 -18.51 5.31
CA LEU A 163 8.92 -18.16 3.93
C LEU A 163 7.40 -18.00 3.72
N ALA A 164 6.55 -18.61 4.55
CA ALA A 164 5.09 -18.42 4.48
C ALA A 164 4.65 -17.02 4.95
N LYS A 165 5.51 -16.27 5.66
CA LYS A 165 5.23 -14.88 6.10
C LYS A 165 5.14 -13.90 4.92
N VAL A 166 5.75 -14.23 3.77
CA VAL A 166 5.71 -13.44 2.52
C VAL A 166 4.49 -13.79 1.66
N SER A 167 3.56 -14.63 2.13
CA SER A 167 2.35 -14.96 1.36
C SER A 167 1.30 -13.82 1.30
N LEU A 168 1.51 -12.72 2.04
CA LEU A 168 0.77 -11.46 1.87
C LEU A 168 1.25 -10.65 0.65
N VAL A 169 2.38 -11.03 0.07
CA VAL A 169 2.89 -10.46 -1.19
C VAL A 169 2.29 -11.17 -2.41
N SER A 170 1.67 -12.34 -2.24
CA SER A 170 1.02 -13.08 -3.34
C SER A 170 -0.09 -12.29 -4.06
N PRO A 171 -1.00 -11.57 -3.37
CA PRO A 171 -1.95 -10.69 -4.03
C PRO A 171 -1.25 -9.48 -4.67
N ILE A 172 -0.24 -8.88 -4.03
CA ILE A 172 0.48 -7.70 -4.54
C ILE A 172 1.33 -8.04 -5.78
N GLN A 173 1.90 -9.25 -5.84
CA GLN A 173 2.57 -9.80 -7.02
C GLN A 173 1.58 -10.32 -8.08
N ARG A 174 0.37 -10.75 -7.68
CA ARG A 174 -0.70 -11.18 -8.61
C ARG A 174 -1.52 -10.03 -9.19
N TYR A 175 -1.62 -8.91 -8.49
CA TYR A 175 -1.97 -7.64 -9.11
C TYR A 175 -0.83 -7.35 -10.07
N LYS A 176 -1.05 -7.68 -11.34
CA LYS A 176 -0.16 -7.39 -12.46
C LYS A 176 0.25 -5.90 -12.36
N CYS A 177 1.39 -5.62 -11.72
CA CYS A 177 2.14 -4.39 -11.92
C CYS A 177 2.53 -4.22 -13.41
N ARG A 178 2.33 -5.28 -14.20
CA ARG A 178 2.42 -5.30 -15.67
C ARG A 178 1.39 -4.45 -16.42
N GLU A 179 0.25 -4.10 -15.81
CA GLU A 179 -0.83 -3.36 -16.51
C GLU A 179 -0.96 -1.90 -16.06
N MET A 180 -0.27 -1.48 -14.99
CA MET A 180 -0.23 -0.07 -14.56
C MET A 180 0.86 0.76 -15.25
N LEU A 181 1.77 0.11 -15.97
CA LEU A 181 2.98 0.71 -16.56
C LEU A 181 3.17 0.28 -18.02
N ARG A 182 2.07 0.15 -18.76
CA ARG A 182 2.06 0.04 -20.22
C ARG A 182 1.38 1.25 -20.83
#